data_AF-A0A3D5T0J6-F1
#
_entry.id   AF-A0A3D5T0J6-F1
#
_cell.length_a   1.000
_cell.length_b   1.000
_cell.length_c   1.000
_cell.angle_alpha   90.00
_cell.angle_beta   90.00
_cell.angle_gamma   90.00
#
_symmetry.space_group_name_H-M   'P 1'
#
loop_
_entity.id
_entity.type
_entity.pdbx_description
1 polymer ?
#
loop_
_entity_poly.entity_id
_entity_poly.type
_entity_poly.pdbx_seq_one_letter_code
_entity_poly.pdbx_strand_id
1 'polypeptide(L)'
;MTGAAAVAQAGVGTYNVITTWYEPDTRPKDSIFIGSFTYDGVSRQVTDLAGILSESMTGDWPAPGSPPLYDMTLLDLTYQMNDWVASYSGPTNAPPSTNWHDDTLGGTFATVFLKNTTNTYSTLVGGDGWSPQAGANVGGVYHGFPSSYGSSIQNAYALIYVPDSVSALTPGGSLTLNWNEAAGTGSLGLAYSSYADCAPGGMMGATCMSSWSTAAYGTVGTMSGYPLSQTITAAVPEPETYAMLMAGLGLMGIIARRRRKA
;
A
#
# COMPACT_ATOMS: atom_id res chain seq x y z
N MET A 1 20.57 -27.90 -27.92
CA MET A 1 19.47 -26.95 -27.66
C MET A 1 19.99 -25.95 -26.65
N THR A 2 20.30 -24.75 -27.12
CA THR A 2 20.88 -23.65 -26.35
C THR A 2 19.86 -23.12 -25.35
N GLY A 3 20.18 -23.19 -24.06
CA GLY A 3 19.38 -22.59 -23.00
C GLY A 3 19.30 -21.08 -23.22
N ALA A 4 18.07 -20.57 -23.34
CA ALA A 4 17.83 -19.15 -23.27
C ALA A 4 18.30 -18.67 -21.90
N ALA A 5 19.30 -17.79 -21.88
CA ALA A 5 19.65 -17.07 -20.68
C ALA A 5 18.42 -16.26 -20.26
N ALA A 6 17.92 -16.53 -19.05
CA ALA A 6 16.96 -15.65 -18.42
C ALA A 6 17.59 -14.25 -18.37
N VAL A 7 16.96 -13.30 -19.05
CA VAL A 7 17.34 -11.88 -18.93
C VAL A 7 17.11 -11.55 -17.46
N ALA A 8 18.17 -11.20 -16.73
CA ALA A 8 18.05 -10.70 -15.38
C ALA A 8 17.10 -9.49 -15.43
N GLN A 9 15.90 -9.66 -14.89
CA GLN A 9 14.96 -8.56 -14.67
C GLN A 9 15.71 -7.54 -13.80
N ALA A 10 15.59 -6.26 -14.14
CA ALA A 10 16.20 -5.19 -13.37
C ALA A 10 15.88 -5.39 -11.88
N GLY A 11 16.89 -5.31 -11.01
CA GLY A 11 16.70 -5.45 -9.57
C GLY A 11 15.65 -4.48 -9.05
N VAL A 12 15.45 -3.35 -9.72
CA VAL A 12 14.48 -2.32 -9.37
C VAL A 12 13.38 -2.22 -10.43
N GLY A 13 12.11 -2.22 -10.00
CA GLY A 13 10.94 -2.06 -10.87
C GLY A 13 9.86 -1.17 -10.26
N THR A 14 9.02 -0.57 -11.10
CA THR A 14 7.86 0.22 -10.68
C THR A 14 6.59 -0.63 -10.78
N TYR A 15 5.73 -0.51 -9.78
CA TYR A 15 4.50 -1.29 -9.65
C TYR A 15 3.34 -0.38 -9.30
N ASN A 16 2.16 -0.70 -9.84
CA ASN A 16 0.89 -0.15 -9.40
C ASN A 16 0.27 -1.07 -8.36
N VAL A 17 -0.44 -0.51 -7.39
CA VAL A 17 -1.15 -1.26 -6.35
C VAL A 17 -2.57 -0.74 -6.19
N ILE A 18 -3.51 -1.68 -6.07
CA ILE A 18 -4.87 -1.42 -5.59
C ILE A 18 -5.09 -2.30 -4.39
N THR A 19 -5.29 -1.70 -3.22
CA THR A 19 -5.64 -2.41 -1.98
C THR A 19 -7.06 -2.06 -1.61
N THR A 20 -7.89 -3.07 -1.37
CA THR A 20 -9.27 -2.92 -0.91
C THR A 20 -9.39 -3.47 0.51
N TRP A 21 -9.89 -2.63 1.41
CA TRP A 21 -10.36 -3.03 2.72
C TRP A 21 -11.88 -3.02 2.69
N TYR A 22 -12.49 -4.15 3.07
CA TYR A 22 -13.92 -4.31 3.08
C TYR A 22 -14.52 -3.50 4.22
N GLU A 23 -15.58 -2.75 3.94
CA GLU A 23 -16.28 -1.92 4.91
C GLU A 23 -17.73 -2.38 5.05
N PRO A 24 -18.05 -3.24 6.03
CA PRO A 24 -19.39 -3.79 6.21
C PRO A 24 -20.47 -2.73 6.43
N ASP A 25 -20.11 -1.62 7.09
CA ASP A 25 -21.07 -0.62 7.56
C ASP A 25 -21.25 0.56 6.57
N THR A 26 -20.40 0.69 5.54
CA THR A 26 -20.52 1.73 4.48
C THR A 26 -20.90 1.17 3.11
N ARG A 27 -21.37 -0.09 3.06
CA ARG A 27 -21.73 -0.76 1.80
C ARG A 27 -22.65 0.09 0.92
N PRO A 28 -22.41 0.13 -0.40
CA PRO A 28 -21.48 -0.71 -1.16
C PRO A 28 -20.06 -0.11 -1.30
N LYS A 29 -19.75 0.97 -0.57
CA LYS A 29 -18.45 1.63 -0.60
C LYS A 29 -17.47 0.84 0.27
N ASP A 30 -16.27 0.58 -0.26
CA ASP A 30 -15.15 -0.02 0.45
C ASP A 30 -14.03 1.03 0.52
N SER A 31 -13.12 0.94 1.48
CA SER A 31 -11.95 1.82 1.52
C SER A 31 -10.88 1.27 0.59
N ILE A 32 -10.43 2.08 -0.37
CA ILE A 32 -9.57 1.66 -1.47
C ILE A 32 -8.36 2.57 -1.53
N PHE A 33 -7.18 1.98 -1.48
CA PHE A 33 -5.94 2.65 -1.82
C PHE A 33 -5.55 2.31 -3.26
N ILE A 34 -5.34 3.33 -4.08
CA ILE A 34 -4.82 3.21 -5.45
C ILE A 34 -3.51 3.99 -5.51
N GLY A 35 -2.40 3.29 -5.73
CA GLY A 35 -1.08 3.92 -5.70
C GLY A 35 -0.06 3.24 -6.59
N SER A 36 1.17 3.71 -6.46
CA SER A 36 2.34 3.15 -7.11
C SER A 36 3.52 3.15 -6.15
N PHE A 37 4.47 2.26 -6.39
CA PHE A 37 5.74 2.22 -5.68
C PHE A 37 6.86 1.68 -6.56
N THR A 38 8.09 1.94 -6.15
CA THR A 38 9.30 1.30 -6.64
C THR A 38 9.67 0.17 -5.69
N TYR A 39 10.06 -0.98 -6.23
CA TYR A 39 10.57 -2.11 -5.44
C TYR A 39 11.91 -2.58 -5.98
N ASP A 40 12.88 -2.67 -5.09
CA ASP A 40 14.18 -3.28 -5.36
C ASP A 40 14.17 -4.73 -4.85
N GLY A 41 14.08 -5.70 -5.75
CA GLY A 41 14.13 -7.13 -5.43
C GLY A 41 15.47 -7.63 -4.88
N VAL A 42 16.54 -6.83 -4.90
CA VAL A 42 17.83 -7.17 -4.26
C VAL A 42 17.84 -6.71 -2.80
N SER A 43 17.59 -5.43 -2.54
CA SER A 43 17.52 -4.91 -1.17
C SER A 43 16.21 -5.27 -0.47
N ARG A 44 15.19 -5.67 -1.24
CA ARG A 44 13.79 -5.92 -0.85
C ARG A 44 13.11 -4.66 -0.32
N GLN A 45 13.58 -3.48 -0.70
CA GLN A 45 13.05 -2.22 -0.22
C GLN A 45 11.93 -1.71 -1.12
N VAL A 46 10.86 -1.16 -0.52
CA VAL A 46 9.86 -0.36 -1.21
C VAL A 46 10.20 1.12 -1.06
N THR A 47 10.26 1.87 -2.15
CA THR A 47 10.45 3.32 -2.18
C THR A 47 9.40 4.00 -3.05
N ASP A 48 9.28 5.33 -2.96
CA ASP A 48 8.37 6.15 -3.76
C ASP A 48 6.90 5.71 -3.67
N LEU A 49 6.49 5.14 -2.53
CA LEU A 49 5.09 4.77 -2.30
C LEU A 49 4.24 6.03 -2.17
N ALA A 50 3.30 6.20 -3.09
CA ALA A 50 2.31 7.27 -3.08
C ALA A 50 1.01 6.82 -3.73
N GLY A 51 -0.11 7.47 -3.39
CA GLY A 51 -1.40 7.15 -3.98
C GLY A 51 -2.56 7.91 -3.38
N ILE A 52 -3.77 7.50 -3.73
CA ILE A 52 -5.02 8.02 -3.20
C ILE A 52 -5.68 6.99 -2.31
N LEU A 53 -6.25 7.43 -1.18
CA LEU A 53 -7.11 6.63 -0.31
C LEU A 53 -8.53 7.17 -0.36
N SER A 54 -9.53 6.30 -0.58
CA SER A 54 -10.93 6.70 -0.57
C SER A 54 -11.56 6.69 0.83
N GLU A 55 -12.36 7.71 1.14
CA GLU A 55 -13.10 7.82 2.40
C GLU A 55 -14.50 7.20 2.25
N SER A 56 -14.70 5.95 2.69
CA SER A 56 -15.94 5.18 2.43
C SER A 56 -17.21 5.74 3.08
N MET A 57 -17.06 6.56 4.11
CA MET A 57 -18.17 7.25 4.78
C MET A 57 -18.67 8.49 4.04
N THR A 58 -17.99 8.91 2.96
CA THR A 58 -18.32 10.15 2.25
C THR A 58 -19.18 9.92 1.00
N GLY A 59 -19.67 11.02 0.41
CA GLY A 59 -20.55 11.02 -0.74
C GLY A 59 -22.02 10.81 -0.37
N ASP A 60 -22.88 10.72 -1.39
CA ASP A 60 -24.32 10.65 -1.26
C ASP A 60 -24.83 9.21 -1.07
N TRP A 61 -26.06 9.10 -0.56
CA TRP A 61 -26.85 7.87 -0.52
C TRP A 61 -28.18 8.04 -1.26
N PRO A 62 -28.56 7.12 -2.17
CA PRO A 62 -27.83 5.93 -2.63
C PRO A 62 -26.55 6.28 -3.39
N ALA A 63 -25.49 5.49 -3.21
CA ALA A 63 -24.16 5.76 -3.77
C ALA A 63 -24.20 5.99 -5.30
N PRO A 64 -24.03 7.24 -5.77
CA PRO A 64 -23.93 7.53 -7.20
C PRO A 64 -22.51 7.17 -7.72
N GLY A 65 -22.32 7.22 -9.03
CA GLY A 65 -21.03 6.89 -9.65
C GLY A 65 -20.88 5.40 -9.96
N SER A 66 -19.63 4.97 -10.15
CA SER A 66 -19.30 3.60 -10.55
C SER A 66 -18.29 2.96 -9.58
N PRO A 67 -18.39 1.65 -9.35
CA PRO A 67 -17.35 0.93 -8.61
C PRO A 67 -15.96 1.13 -9.26
N PRO A 68 -14.88 1.09 -8.46
CA PRO A 68 -14.90 0.80 -7.03
C PRO A 68 -15.00 2.08 -6.17
N LEU A 69 -14.81 3.28 -6.74
CA LEU A 69 -14.69 4.53 -5.99
C LEU A 69 -16.01 5.28 -5.74
N TYR A 70 -17.06 5.06 -6.56
CA TYR A 70 -18.31 5.83 -6.48
C TYR A 70 -18.05 7.35 -6.51
N ASP A 71 -18.59 8.08 -5.55
CA ASP A 71 -18.41 9.52 -5.32
C ASP A 71 -17.64 9.81 -4.02
N MET A 72 -16.84 8.85 -3.55
CA MET A 72 -16.04 9.01 -2.33
C MET A 72 -15.04 10.16 -2.48
N THR A 73 -14.84 10.89 -1.39
CA THR A 73 -13.72 11.81 -1.23
C THR A 73 -12.41 11.03 -1.26
N LEU A 74 -11.37 11.63 -1.85
CA LEU A 74 -10.08 11.02 -2.08
C LEU A 74 -8.99 11.81 -1.35
N LEU A 75 -8.15 11.11 -0.60
CA LEU A 75 -7.03 11.66 0.15
C LEU A 75 -5.71 11.34 -0.56
N ASP A 76 -4.94 12.36 -0.89
CA ASP A 76 -3.60 12.19 -1.48
C ASP A 76 -2.58 11.82 -0.40
N LEU A 77 -2.17 10.55 -0.38
CA LEU A 77 -1.13 10.04 0.49
C LEU A 77 0.22 10.14 -0.23
N THR A 78 1.09 11.04 0.22
CA THR A 78 2.34 11.40 -0.47
C THR A 78 3.58 11.30 0.42
N TYR A 79 3.40 11.01 1.71
CA TYR A 79 4.51 10.97 2.66
C TYR A 79 4.86 9.53 3.04
N GLN A 80 5.80 8.93 2.33
CA GLN A 80 6.49 7.71 2.77
C GLN A 80 7.66 8.10 3.68
N MET A 81 7.76 7.50 4.88
CA MET A 81 8.88 7.78 5.79
C MET A 81 10.14 7.02 5.35
N ASN A 82 11.30 7.58 5.73
CA ASN A 82 12.60 6.99 5.45
C ASN A 82 13.15 6.28 6.70
N ASP A 83 12.57 5.13 7.04
CA ASP A 83 12.89 4.34 8.23
C ASP A 83 13.06 2.84 7.93
N TRP A 84 13.78 2.54 6.86
CA TRP A 84 13.95 1.18 6.34
C TRP A 84 14.55 0.19 7.35
N VAL A 85 13.91 -0.97 7.49
CA VAL A 85 14.41 -2.14 8.23
C VAL A 85 14.56 -3.33 7.27
N ALA A 86 15.80 -3.71 6.98
CA ALA A 86 16.13 -4.68 5.92
C ALA A 86 15.72 -6.14 6.19
N SER A 87 15.45 -6.48 7.45
CA SER A 87 15.09 -7.82 7.88
C SER A 87 14.44 -7.75 9.26
N TYR A 88 13.28 -8.39 9.36
CA TYR A 88 12.56 -8.67 10.58
C TYR A 88 12.03 -10.10 10.50
N SER A 89 12.11 -10.85 11.60
CA SER A 89 11.70 -12.25 11.63
C SER A 89 10.38 -12.41 12.37
N GLY A 90 9.29 -12.54 11.60
CA GLY A 90 7.98 -12.98 12.07
C GLY A 90 6.89 -11.94 11.83
N PRO A 91 5.64 -12.36 11.53
CA PRO A 91 4.53 -11.43 11.54
C PRO A 91 4.42 -10.78 12.93
N THR A 92 4.41 -9.46 12.97
CA THR A 92 4.31 -8.69 14.22
C THR A 92 3.16 -7.71 14.14
N ASN A 93 2.41 -7.63 15.23
CA ASN A 93 1.42 -6.60 15.41
C ASN A 93 2.05 -5.27 15.86
N ALA A 94 3.27 -5.30 16.39
CA ALA A 94 4.09 -4.13 16.71
C ALA A 94 5.24 -4.02 15.67
N PRO A 95 5.00 -3.37 14.51
CA PRO A 95 5.99 -3.31 13.45
C PRO A 95 7.26 -2.55 13.88
N PRO A 96 8.44 -2.95 13.38
CA PRO A 96 9.70 -2.31 13.76
C PRO A 96 9.88 -0.90 13.17
N SER A 97 9.14 -0.58 12.09
CA SER A 97 9.20 0.69 11.38
C SER A 97 7.97 0.85 10.47
N THR A 98 7.86 1.94 9.73
CA THR A 98 6.82 2.13 8.69
C THR A 98 7.16 1.46 7.36
N ASN A 99 8.40 0.96 7.23
CA ASN A 99 8.91 0.28 6.04
C ASN A 99 9.92 -0.82 6.41
N TRP A 100 9.53 -2.09 6.28
CA TRP A 100 10.38 -3.22 6.68
C TRP A 100 10.15 -4.47 5.84
N HIS A 101 11.20 -5.27 5.70
CA HIS A 101 11.09 -6.63 5.17
C HIS A 101 10.80 -7.65 6.28
N ASP A 102 9.81 -8.52 6.07
CA ASP A 102 9.51 -9.66 6.92
C ASP A 102 9.99 -10.96 6.26
N ASP A 103 11.03 -11.57 6.83
CA ASP A 103 11.62 -12.81 6.29
C ASP A 103 10.72 -14.04 6.47
N THR A 104 9.77 -14.01 7.41
CA THR A 104 8.85 -15.12 7.66
C THR A 104 7.68 -15.11 6.69
N LEU A 105 7.15 -13.93 6.39
CA LEU A 105 6.08 -13.77 5.40
C LEU A 105 6.62 -13.74 3.96
N GLY A 106 7.89 -13.39 3.78
CA GLY A 106 8.52 -13.30 2.46
C GLY A 106 8.05 -12.08 1.68
N GLY A 107 8.09 -10.91 2.32
CA GLY A 107 7.67 -9.67 1.69
C GLY A 107 7.90 -8.43 2.55
N THR A 108 7.58 -7.30 1.96
CA THR A 108 7.88 -5.97 2.50
C THR A 108 6.60 -5.24 2.85
N PHE A 109 6.55 -4.67 4.03
CA PHE A 109 5.51 -3.74 4.41
C PHE A 109 5.98 -2.31 4.19
N ALA A 110 5.10 -1.48 3.65
CA ALA A 110 5.39 -0.07 3.42
C ALA A 110 4.15 0.77 3.70
N THR A 111 4.36 1.90 4.36
CA THR A 111 3.30 2.83 4.74
C THR A 111 3.47 4.16 4.04
N VAL A 112 2.36 4.75 3.60
CA VAL A 112 2.31 6.13 3.13
C VAL A 112 1.27 6.90 3.90
N PHE A 113 1.58 8.15 4.25
CA PHE A 113 0.76 9.01 5.08
C PHE A 113 0.27 10.25 4.31
N LEU A 114 -0.86 10.81 4.78
CA LEU A 114 -1.39 12.12 4.36
C LEU A 114 -0.53 13.26 4.91
N LYS A 115 0.06 13.08 6.09
CA LYS A 115 0.96 14.04 6.75
C LYS A 115 2.17 13.32 7.34
N ASN A 116 3.33 13.97 7.30
CA ASN A 116 4.58 13.43 7.84
C ASN A 116 4.92 13.84 9.29
N THR A 117 4.25 14.84 9.84
CA THR A 117 4.55 15.39 11.18
C THR A 117 3.40 15.24 12.17
N THR A 118 2.41 14.41 11.87
CA THR A 118 1.21 14.25 12.70
C THR A 118 0.96 12.78 12.93
N ASN A 119 0.88 12.38 14.19
CA ASN A 119 0.44 11.03 14.54
C ASN A 119 -0.99 10.79 14.04
N THR A 120 -1.29 9.54 13.72
CA THR A 120 -2.64 9.13 13.30
C THR A 120 -3.51 8.89 14.53
N TYR A 121 -3.01 8.10 15.47
CA TYR A 121 -3.74 7.68 16.66
C TYR A 121 -3.30 8.40 17.91
N SER A 122 -4.21 8.46 18.88
CA SER A 122 -3.94 8.93 20.23
C SER A 122 -2.99 8.00 20.96
N THR A 123 -2.09 8.60 21.74
CA THR A 123 -1.14 7.86 22.60
C THR A 123 -1.60 7.80 24.06
N LEU A 124 -2.89 8.06 24.34
CA LEU A 124 -3.43 8.08 25.70
C LEU A 124 -3.26 6.76 26.46
N VAL A 125 -3.18 5.64 25.75
CA VAL A 125 -2.93 4.30 26.29
C VAL A 125 -1.51 3.80 25.99
N GLY A 126 -0.61 4.71 25.59
CA GLY A 126 0.72 4.39 25.05
C GLY A 126 0.70 4.11 23.55
N GLY A 127 1.75 3.45 23.04
CA GLY A 127 1.92 3.14 21.62
C GLY A 127 2.75 4.17 20.85
N ASP A 128 2.98 3.89 19.57
CA ASP A 128 3.80 4.70 18.66
C ASP A 128 3.03 5.82 17.94
N GLY A 129 1.72 5.92 18.15
CA GLY A 129 0.86 6.94 17.58
C GLY A 129 0.49 6.73 16.10
N TRP A 130 0.84 5.61 15.48
CA TRP A 130 0.48 5.36 14.08
C TRP A 130 0.18 3.89 13.74
N SER A 131 0.84 2.92 14.37
CA SER A 131 0.78 1.53 13.92
C SER A 131 -0.62 0.94 14.09
N PRO A 132 -0.95 -0.12 13.33
CA PRO A 132 -2.31 -0.67 13.37
C PRO A 132 -2.64 -1.23 14.76
N GLN A 133 -1.65 -1.80 15.47
CA GLN A 133 -1.85 -2.25 16.86
C GLN A 133 -2.03 -1.08 17.84
N ALA A 134 -1.32 0.05 17.65
CA ALA A 134 -1.58 1.25 18.44
C ALA A 134 -3.02 1.75 18.23
N GLY A 135 -3.50 1.74 16.97
CA GLY A 135 -4.88 2.01 16.61
C GLY A 135 -5.87 1.06 17.29
N ALA A 136 -5.67 -0.25 17.16
CA ALA A 136 -6.53 -1.26 17.78
C ALA A 136 -6.59 -1.11 19.31
N ASN A 137 -5.46 -0.86 19.96
CA ASN A 137 -5.37 -0.69 21.42
C ASN A 137 -6.17 0.52 21.93
N VAL A 138 -6.17 1.62 21.17
CA VAL A 138 -6.88 2.85 21.53
C VAL A 138 -8.28 2.93 20.90
N GLY A 139 -8.74 1.88 20.21
CA GLY A 139 -10.05 1.85 19.56
C GLY A 139 -10.17 2.86 18.41
N GLY A 140 -9.09 3.09 17.67
CA GLY A 140 -9.02 4.01 16.55
C GLY A 140 -9.14 5.48 16.93
N VAL A 141 -8.99 5.83 18.22
CA VAL A 141 -9.10 7.23 18.65
C VAL A 141 -7.99 8.09 18.03
N TYR A 142 -8.39 9.21 17.43
CA TYR A 142 -7.46 10.10 16.71
C TYR A 142 -6.47 10.80 17.63
N HIS A 143 -5.30 11.15 17.08
CA HIS A 143 -4.30 11.95 17.77
C HIS A 143 -4.83 13.31 18.21
N GLY A 144 -4.65 13.70 19.48
CA GLY A 144 -5.07 15.00 20.02
C GLY A 144 -6.36 14.97 20.86
N PHE A 145 -7.09 13.86 20.88
CA PHE A 145 -8.17 13.60 21.84
C PHE A 145 -7.66 13.72 23.30
N PRO A 146 -8.41 14.28 24.27
CA PRO A 146 -9.85 14.61 24.26
C PRO A 146 -10.21 16.02 23.80
N SER A 147 -9.24 16.80 23.30
CA SER A 147 -9.56 18.08 22.65
C SER A 147 -10.59 17.85 21.56
N SER A 148 -11.51 18.78 21.29
CA SER A 148 -12.39 18.63 20.13
C SER A 148 -11.55 18.45 18.87
N TYR A 149 -12.06 17.64 17.94
CA TYR A 149 -11.43 17.43 16.65
C TYR A 149 -11.25 18.79 15.95
N GLY A 150 -10.02 19.29 16.02
CA GLY A 150 -9.67 20.62 15.58
C GLY A 150 -9.39 20.64 14.08
N SER A 151 -9.43 21.81 13.47
CA SER A 151 -9.16 22.01 12.04
C SER A 151 -7.74 21.67 11.58
N SER A 152 -6.84 21.17 12.45
CA SER A 152 -5.41 21.00 12.13
C SER A 152 -4.74 19.70 12.58
N ILE A 153 -5.28 18.96 13.55
CA ILE A 153 -4.74 17.65 13.94
C ILE A 153 -5.58 16.60 13.26
N GLN A 154 -4.97 15.82 12.35
CA GLN A 154 -5.42 14.54 11.78
C GLN A 154 -4.40 14.05 10.76
N ASN A 155 -4.32 12.74 10.60
CA ASN A 155 -3.56 12.08 9.57
C ASN A 155 -4.41 10.95 8.95
N ALA A 156 -3.98 10.41 7.83
CA ALA A 156 -4.50 9.19 7.26
C ALA A 156 -3.31 8.39 6.71
N TYR A 157 -3.43 7.08 6.62
CA TYR A 157 -2.38 6.26 6.04
C TYR A 157 -2.92 5.01 5.35
N ALA A 158 -2.10 4.47 4.46
CA ALA A 158 -2.25 3.13 3.91
C ALA A 158 -0.96 2.34 4.15
N LEU A 159 -1.08 1.18 4.78
CA LEU A 159 -0.03 0.18 4.99
C LEU A 159 -0.31 -0.99 4.05
N ILE A 160 0.58 -1.22 3.09
CA ILE A 160 0.47 -2.29 2.08
C ILE A 160 1.48 -3.41 2.33
N TYR A 161 1.22 -4.58 1.75
CA TYR A 161 2.15 -5.72 1.77
C TYR A 161 2.62 -6.08 0.36
N VAL A 162 3.94 -6.12 0.13
CA VAL A 162 4.58 -6.38 -1.17
C VAL A 162 5.35 -7.70 -1.08
N PRO A 163 4.82 -8.82 -1.58
CA PRO A 163 5.51 -10.11 -1.58
C PRO A 163 6.79 -10.07 -2.43
N ASP A 164 7.84 -10.81 -2.03
CA ASP A 164 9.11 -10.84 -2.78
C ASP A 164 8.92 -11.33 -4.23
N SER A 165 7.87 -12.12 -4.47
CA SER A 165 7.52 -12.68 -5.79
C SER A 165 7.09 -11.62 -6.82
N VAL A 166 6.82 -10.37 -6.43
CA VAL A 166 6.54 -9.29 -7.40
C VAL A 166 7.71 -9.02 -8.34
N SER A 167 8.94 -9.31 -7.91
CA SER A 167 10.16 -9.19 -8.73
C SER A 167 10.14 -10.10 -9.98
N ALA A 168 9.36 -11.19 -9.95
CA ALA A 168 9.21 -12.12 -11.06
C ALA A 168 8.12 -11.71 -12.06
N LEU A 169 7.33 -10.67 -11.78
CA LEU A 169 6.27 -10.22 -12.69
C LEU A 169 6.88 -9.65 -13.97
N THR A 170 6.45 -10.17 -15.11
CA THR A 170 6.72 -9.55 -16.41
C THR A 170 5.97 -8.22 -16.52
N PRO A 171 6.41 -7.25 -17.35
CA PRO A 171 5.67 -6.01 -17.58
C PRO A 171 4.19 -6.27 -17.91
N GLY A 172 3.28 -5.59 -17.20
CA GLY A 172 1.83 -5.79 -17.33
C GLY A 172 1.27 -7.03 -16.61
N GLY A 173 2.12 -7.87 -16.03
CA GLY A 173 1.72 -8.99 -15.18
C GLY A 173 1.23 -8.50 -13.81
N SER A 174 0.27 -9.23 -13.25
CA SER A 174 -0.36 -8.89 -11.96
C SER A 174 -0.32 -10.05 -10.97
N LEU A 175 -0.15 -9.72 -9.69
CA LEU A 175 -0.31 -10.61 -8.55
C LEU A 175 -1.47 -10.10 -7.68
N THR A 176 -2.44 -10.97 -7.40
CA THR A 176 -3.56 -10.65 -6.50
C THR A 176 -3.46 -11.48 -5.22
N LEU A 177 -3.45 -10.79 -4.10
CA LEU A 177 -3.57 -11.34 -2.76
C LEU A 177 -5.02 -11.20 -2.30
N ASN A 178 -5.53 -12.20 -1.60
CA ASN A 178 -6.86 -12.17 -1.00
C ASN A 178 -6.78 -12.59 0.47
N TRP A 179 -7.65 -12.02 1.29
CA TRP A 179 -7.82 -12.39 2.68
C TRP A 179 -9.30 -12.68 2.94
N ASN A 180 -9.57 -13.76 3.66
CA ASN A 180 -10.90 -14.13 4.12
C ASN A 180 -10.93 -14.03 5.64
N GLU A 181 -11.45 -12.91 6.13
CA GLU A 181 -11.52 -12.60 7.57
C GLU A 181 -12.32 -13.65 8.35
N ALA A 182 -13.50 -14.04 7.85
CA ALA A 182 -14.36 -15.00 8.52
C ALA A 182 -13.71 -16.39 8.67
N ALA A 183 -12.88 -16.78 7.72
CA ALA A 183 -12.17 -18.06 7.74
C ALA A 183 -10.76 -17.96 8.36
N GLY A 184 -10.20 -16.76 8.52
CA GLY A 184 -8.80 -16.57 8.92
C GLY A 184 -7.81 -17.18 7.93
N THR A 185 -8.10 -17.11 6.62
CA THR A 185 -7.29 -17.75 5.57
C THR A 185 -6.96 -16.78 4.43
N GLY A 186 -5.90 -17.09 3.68
CA GLY A 186 -5.45 -16.29 2.55
C GLY A 186 -4.00 -15.82 2.72
N SER A 187 -3.67 -14.66 2.17
CA SER A 187 -2.36 -14.04 2.37
C SER A 187 -2.26 -13.48 3.80
N LEU A 188 -1.42 -14.09 4.63
CA LEU A 188 -1.17 -13.58 5.98
C LEU A 188 -0.54 -12.18 5.93
N GLY A 189 0.34 -11.89 4.97
CA GLY A 189 0.88 -10.53 4.80
C GLY A 189 -0.21 -9.49 4.51
N LEU A 190 -1.22 -9.83 3.70
CA LEU A 190 -2.37 -8.95 3.50
C LEU A 190 -3.20 -8.76 4.79
N ALA A 191 -3.29 -9.78 5.64
CA ALA A 191 -3.99 -9.67 6.94
C ALA A 191 -3.34 -8.61 7.86
N TYR A 192 -2.05 -8.35 7.71
CA TYR A 192 -1.29 -7.30 8.41
C TYR A 192 -1.26 -5.96 7.65
N SER A 193 -1.88 -5.88 6.46
CA SER A 193 -2.15 -4.58 5.84
C SER A 193 -3.24 -3.84 6.62
N SER A 194 -3.25 -2.52 6.52
CA SER A 194 -4.32 -1.71 7.11
C SER A 194 -4.37 -0.34 6.48
N TYR A 195 -5.47 0.36 6.67
CA TYR A 195 -5.50 1.80 6.53
C TYR A 195 -6.04 2.42 7.82
N ALA A 196 -5.83 3.72 7.93
CA ALA A 196 -6.56 4.57 8.86
C ALA A 196 -6.91 5.86 8.15
N ASP A 197 -8.14 6.29 8.34
CA ASP A 197 -8.66 7.54 7.83
C ASP A 197 -9.19 8.34 9.02
N CYS A 198 -8.34 9.20 9.56
CA CYS A 198 -8.79 10.21 10.50
C CYS A 198 -9.15 11.51 9.79
N ALA A 199 -9.08 11.64 8.46
CA ALA A 199 -9.45 12.89 7.81
C ALA A 199 -10.96 13.19 7.98
N PRO A 200 -11.45 14.40 7.64
CA PRO A 200 -12.81 14.82 8.02
C PRO A 200 -13.92 13.88 7.53
N GLY A 201 -13.71 13.17 6.42
CA GLY A 201 -14.67 12.20 5.89
C GLY A 201 -14.62 10.85 6.61
N GLY A 202 -13.49 10.46 7.19
CA GLY A 202 -13.29 9.21 7.91
C GLY A 202 -13.62 9.23 9.41
N MET A 203 -14.19 10.30 9.96
CA MET A 203 -14.40 10.39 11.41
C MET A 203 -15.77 9.93 11.90
N MET A 204 -15.74 9.14 12.97
CA MET A 204 -16.89 8.74 13.79
C MET A 204 -16.78 9.32 15.19
N GLY A 205 -17.03 10.62 15.31
CA GLY A 205 -16.85 11.35 16.57
C GLY A 205 -15.36 11.42 16.95
N ALA A 206 -14.93 10.59 17.89
CA ALA A 206 -13.53 10.53 18.32
C ALA A 206 -12.72 9.40 17.71
N THR A 207 -13.30 8.63 16.80
CA THR A 207 -12.69 7.43 16.23
C THR A 207 -12.50 7.60 14.74
N CYS A 208 -11.32 7.25 14.24
CA CYS A 208 -11.01 7.20 12.82
C CYS A 208 -11.60 5.94 12.19
N MET A 209 -11.90 5.99 10.90
CA MET A 209 -12.10 4.82 10.08
C MET A 209 -10.79 4.04 9.96
N SER A 210 -10.88 2.72 10.00
CA SER A 210 -9.69 1.86 10.03
C SER A 210 -10.05 0.43 9.68
N SER A 211 -9.05 -0.31 9.24
CA SER A 211 -9.19 -1.74 8.99
C SER A 211 -8.10 -2.53 9.70
N TRP A 212 -8.49 -3.57 10.40
CA TRP A 212 -7.56 -4.55 10.99
C TRP A 212 -8.13 -5.95 10.74
N SER A 213 -7.26 -6.95 10.60
CA SER A 213 -7.70 -8.34 10.67
C SER A 213 -7.62 -8.84 12.11
N THR A 214 -8.57 -9.68 12.50
CA THR A 214 -8.54 -10.40 13.78
C THR A 214 -7.31 -11.30 13.88
N ALA A 215 -6.89 -11.90 12.77
CA ALA A 215 -5.72 -12.76 12.73
C ALA A 215 -4.39 -12.02 13.00
N ALA A 216 -4.28 -10.75 12.60
CA ALA A 216 -3.08 -9.96 12.79
C ALA A 216 -3.09 -9.16 14.10
N TYR A 217 -4.23 -8.56 14.45
CA TYR A 217 -4.31 -7.57 15.53
C TYR A 217 -5.28 -7.93 16.65
N GLY A 218 -5.91 -9.11 16.58
CA GLY A 218 -6.84 -9.61 17.60
C GLY A 218 -8.23 -8.99 17.57
N THR A 219 -8.48 -8.05 16.65
CA THR A 219 -9.78 -7.40 16.43
C THR A 219 -9.92 -6.98 14.97
N VAL A 220 -11.17 -6.79 14.54
CA VAL A 220 -11.48 -6.07 13.30
C VAL A 220 -11.38 -4.55 13.50
N GLY A 221 -11.24 -3.85 12.37
CA GLY A 221 -11.25 -2.39 12.24
C GLY A 221 -12.46 -1.71 12.88
N THR A 222 -12.37 -0.39 13.00
CA THR A 222 -13.55 0.44 13.23
C THR A 222 -14.52 0.29 12.04
N MET A 223 -15.83 0.42 12.28
CA MET A 223 -16.87 0.02 11.30
C MET A 223 -16.76 -1.43 10.81
N SER A 224 -16.11 -2.29 11.62
CA SER A 224 -15.85 -3.69 11.28
C SER A 224 -14.99 -3.87 10.02
N GLY A 225 -14.16 -2.88 9.68
CA GLY A 225 -13.32 -2.90 8.48
C GLY A 225 -12.17 -3.92 8.56
N TYR A 226 -11.85 -4.59 7.45
CA TYR A 226 -10.75 -5.56 7.38
C TYR A 226 -10.16 -5.69 5.96
N PRO A 227 -8.91 -6.17 5.79
CA PRO A 227 -8.32 -6.39 4.47
C PRO A 227 -9.13 -7.38 3.63
N LEU A 228 -9.41 -7.06 2.37
CA LEU A 228 -10.12 -7.94 1.44
C LEU A 228 -9.20 -8.48 0.36
N SER A 229 -8.59 -7.56 -0.40
CA SER A 229 -7.72 -7.92 -1.52
C SER A 229 -6.66 -6.86 -1.78
N GLN A 230 -5.58 -7.27 -2.41
CA GLN A 230 -4.57 -6.36 -2.94
C GLN A 230 -4.06 -6.88 -4.28
N THR A 231 -4.09 -6.05 -5.31
CA THR A 231 -3.55 -6.38 -6.63
C THR A 231 -2.35 -5.49 -6.92
N ILE A 232 -1.21 -6.12 -7.20
CA ILE A 232 0.03 -5.46 -7.60
C ILE A 232 0.27 -5.77 -9.07
N THR A 233 0.51 -4.74 -9.90
CA THR A 233 0.77 -4.89 -11.33
C THR A 233 2.11 -4.27 -11.68
N ALA A 234 2.98 -5.02 -12.34
CA ALA A 234 4.24 -4.49 -12.86
C ALA A 234 3.96 -3.44 -13.94
N ALA A 235 4.49 -2.23 -13.76
CA ALA A 235 4.28 -1.15 -14.72
C ALA A 235 4.83 -1.56 -16.09
N VAL A 236 4.09 -1.20 -17.14
CA VAL A 236 4.56 -1.36 -18.52
C VAL A 236 5.42 -0.12 -18.85
N PRO A 237 6.71 -0.28 -19.21
CA PRO A 237 7.52 0.87 -19.62
C PRO A 237 6.84 1.59 -20.78
N GLU A 238 6.78 2.91 -20.73
CA GLU A 238 6.09 3.68 -21.75
C GLU A 238 6.66 3.38 -23.15
N PRO A 239 5.82 3.34 -24.21
CA PRO A 239 6.24 2.98 -25.57
C PRO A 239 7.38 3.85 -26.10
N GLU A 240 7.51 5.08 -25.60
CA GLU A 240 8.62 5.99 -25.90
C GLU A 240 9.97 5.41 -25.47
N THR A 241 10.01 4.72 -24.32
CA THR A 241 11.22 4.06 -23.82
C THR A 241 11.67 2.94 -24.77
N TYR A 242 10.72 2.17 -25.30
CA TYR A 242 11.01 1.17 -26.33
C TYR A 242 11.44 1.81 -27.65
N ALA A 243 10.81 2.91 -28.05
CA ALA A 243 11.19 3.65 -29.25
C ALA A 243 12.62 4.21 -29.16
N MET A 244 13.01 4.75 -27.99
CA MET A 244 14.35 5.26 -27.74
C MET A 244 15.40 4.15 -27.66
N LEU A 245 15.07 3.01 -27.06
CA LEU A 245 15.92 1.82 -27.09
C LEU A 245 16.14 1.32 -28.53
N MET A 246 15.07 1.23 -29.32
CA MET A 246 15.14 0.81 -30.72
C MET A 246 15.88 1.83 -31.60
N ALA A 247 15.70 3.13 -31.34
CA ALA A 247 16.46 4.19 -31.99
C ALA A 247 17.95 4.10 -31.65
N GLY A 248 18.29 3.83 -30.39
CA GLY A 248 19.67 3.60 -29.93
C GLY A 248 20.31 2.39 -30.61
N LEU A 249 19.61 1.25 -30.65
CA LEU A 249 20.06 0.04 -31.34
C LEU A 249 20.21 0.26 -32.86
N GLY A 250 19.28 1.00 -33.47
CA GLY A 250 19.34 1.39 -34.88
C GLY A 250 20.58 2.23 -35.20
N LEU A 251 20.90 3.22 -34.35
CA LEU A 251 22.09 4.07 -34.49
C LEU A 251 23.38 3.24 -34.40
N MET A 252 23.46 2.33 -33.42
CA MET A 252 24.62 1.43 -33.27
C MET A 252 24.79 0.51 -34.47
N GLY A 253 23.70 0.00 -35.05
CA GLY A 253 23.73 -0.78 -36.29
C GLY A 253 24.32 0.00 -37.48
N ILE A 254 23.97 1.28 -37.61
CA ILE A 254 24.52 2.17 -38.66
C ILE A 254 26.02 2.40 -38.46
N ILE A 255 26.46 2.68 -37.23
CA ILE A 255 27.88 2.89 -36.90
C ILE A 255 28.70 1.63 -37.18
N ALA A 256 28.22 0.46 -36.75
CA ALA A 256 28.88 -0.82 -37.00
C ALA A 256 28.98 -1.15 -38.51
N ARG A 257 28.00 -0.76 -39.32
CA ARG A 257 28.03 -0.91 -40.78
C ARG A 257 29.07 0.00 -41.43
N ARG A 258 29.24 1.23 -40.95
CA ARG A 258 30.26 2.17 -41.46
C ARG A 258 31.68 1.68 -41.18
N ARG A 259 31.92 1.11 -40.00
CA ARG A 259 33.22 0.55 -39.60
C ARG A 259 33.64 -0.70 -40.39
N ARG A 260 32.71 -1.43 -41.00
CA ARG A 260 33.04 -2.59 -41.87
C ARG A 260 33.36 -2.21 -43.31
N LYS A 261 33.11 -0.96 -43.71
CA LYS A 261 33.34 -0.45 -45.07
C LYS A 261 34.60 0.43 -45.18
N ALA A 262 35.27 0.68 -44.06
CA ALA A 262 36.61 1.27 -43.97
C ALA A 262 37.59 0.15 -43.63
#